data_AF-A0A9J6D5E2-F1
#
_entry.id   AF-A0A9J6D5E2-F1
#
_cell.length_a   1.000
_cell.length_b   1.000
_cell.length_c   1.000
_cell.angle_alpha   90.00
_cell.angle_beta   90.00
_cell.angle_gamma   90.00
#
_symmetry.space_group_name_H-M   'P 1'
#
loop_
_entity.id
_entity.type
_entity.pdbx_description
1 polymer ?
#
loop_
_entity_poly.entity_id
_entity_poly.type
_entity_poly.pdbx_seq_one_letter_code
_entity_poly.pdbx_strand_id
1 'polypeptide(L)'
;MVTGGNGNFILSTSCNGYTPLIGCVAPMCKDGYGVFYSIEENRIIFAMSAFKDSDETDARALYENIVHALFDLQGLLLSAKL
;
A
#
# COMPACT_ATOMS: atom_id res chain seq x y z
N MET A 1 -12.86 10.54 16.22
CA MET A 1 -12.34 9.67 15.14
C MET A 1 -12.70 10.35 13.82
N VAL A 2 -11.72 10.80 13.04
CA VAL A 2 -11.97 11.39 11.71
C VAL A 2 -11.93 10.24 10.71
N THR A 3 -12.94 10.10 9.86
CA THR A 3 -13.09 8.97 8.94
C THR A 3 -12.35 9.16 7.60
N GLY A 4 -11.56 10.23 7.47
CA GLY A 4 -10.70 10.50 6.30
C GLY A 4 -11.09 11.70 5.44
N GLY A 5 -12.30 12.25 5.62
CA GLY A 5 -12.76 13.43 4.86
C GLY A 5 -11.85 14.66 5.02
N ASN A 6 -11.90 15.57 4.02
CA ASN A 6 -11.13 16.81 3.99
C ASN A 6 -9.59 16.62 4.06
N GLY A 7 -9.07 15.64 3.32
CA GLY A 7 -7.62 15.42 3.24
C GLY A 7 -7.02 14.60 4.39
N ASN A 8 -7.82 13.86 5.16
CA ASN A 8 -7.36 13.16 6.37
C ASN A 8 -7.25 11.65 6.20
N PHE A 9 -7.17 11.14 4.96
CA PHE A 9 -6.93 9.72 4.74
C PHE A 9 -5.47 9.38 5.04
N ILE A 10 -5.26 8.57 6.08
CA ILE A 10 -3.95 8.01 6.43
C ILE A 10 -3.43 7.12 5.31
N LEU A 11 -4.32 6.36 4.65
CA LEU A 11 -3.98 5.59 3.46
C LEU A 11 -4.66 6.20 2.25
N SER A 12 -3.88 6.85 1.38
CA SER A 12 -4.35 7.32 0.08
C SER A 12 -3.86 6.36 -1.00
N THR A 13 -4.78 5.60 -1.60
CA THR A 13 -4.41 4.47 -2.47
C THR A 13 -5.04 4.52 -3.85
N SER A 14 -4.37 3.97 -4.85
CA SER A 14 -4.96 3.75 -6.17
C SER A 14 -4.30 2.60 -6.94
N CYS A 15 -5.09 1.92 -7.78
CA CYS A 15 -4.59 0.98 -8.77
C CYS A 15 -4.27 1.73 -10.06
N ASN A 16 -3.01 1.69 -10.50
CA ASN A 16 -2.56 2.31 -11.75
C ASN A 16 -2.91 1.47 -12.99
N GLY A 17 -3.37 0.23 -12.80
CA GLY A 17 -3.87 -0.65 -13.86
C GLY A 17 -3.04 -1.92 -14.04
N TYR A 18 -3.07 -2.45 -15.26
CA TYR A 18 -2.56 -3.79 -15.62
C TYR A 18 -1.36 -3.76 -16.56
N THR A 19 -0.53 -2.71 -16.45
CA THR A 19 0.70 -2.52 -17.22
C THR A 19 1.87 -2.31 -16.26
N PRO A 20 3.13 -2.49 -16.68
CA PRO A 20 4.28 -2.27 -15.79
C PRO A 20 4.51 -0.78 -15.43
N LEU A 21 3.66 0.14 -15.90
CA LEU A 21 3.73 1.55 -15.53
C LEU A 21 3.27 1.73 -14.08
N ILE A 22 4.06 2.44 -13.29
CA ILE A 22 3.76 2.75 -11.89
C ILE A 22 3.92 4.25 -11.65
N GLY A 23 3.03 4.82 -10.84
CA GLY A 23 3.10 6.21 -10.41
C GLY A 23 2.66 6.33 -8.95
N CYS A 24 3.19 7.30 -8.23
CA CYS A 24 2.86 7.57 -6.84
C CYS A 24 2.81 9.08 -6.60
N VAL A 25 1.99 9.49 -5.64
CA VAL A 25 1.96 10.88 -5.15
C VAL A 25 2.34 10.93 -3.67
N ALA A 26 2.55 12.13 -3.14
CA ALA A 26 2.77 12.32 -1.71
C ALA A 26 1.52 11.92 -0.89
N PRO A 27 1.69 11.60 0.41
CA PRO A 27 0.56 11.33 1.30
C PRO A 27 -0.41 12.50 1.39
N MET A 28 -1.68 12.20 1.68
CA MET A 28 -2.74 13.21 1.80
C MET A 28 -2.63 14.06 3.09
N CYS A 29 -1.99 13.51 4.12
CA CYS A 29 -1.75 14.15 5.41
C CYS A 29 -0.35 13.82 5.93
N LYS A 30 0.08 14.52 6.98
CA LYS A 30 1.45 14.44 7.53
C LYS A 30 1.85 13.01 7.93
N ASP A 31 0.97 12.35 8.67
CA ASP A 31 1.21 11.01 9.23
C ASP A 31 0.51 9.93 8.40
N GLY A 32 0.52 10.11 7.08
CA GLY A 32 -0.11 9.21 6.13
C GLY A 32 0.86 8.60 5.13
N TYR A 33 0.30 7.75 4.28
CA TYR A 33 0.97 7.07 3.18
C TYR A 33 0.26 7.36 1.85
N GLY A 34 1.05 7.53 0.79
CA GLY A 34 0.59 7.25 -0.57
C GLY A 34 0.92 5.80 -0.91
N VAL A 35 -0.06 4.99 -1.32
CA VAL A 35 0.15 3.57 -1.66
C VAL A 35 -0.49 3.24 -3.00
N PHE A 36 0.35 3.06 -4.01
CA PHE A 36 -0.07 2.87 -5.39
C PHE A 36 0.45 1.53 -5.91
N TYR A 37 -0.31 0.89 -6.78
CA TYR A 37 0.06 -0.42 -7.28
C TYR A 37 -0.42 -0.71 -8.71
N SER A 38 0.36 -1.52 -9.41
CA SER A 38 0.02 -2.09 -10.72
C SER A 38 0.06 -3.61 -10.65
N ILE A 39 -0.87 -4.27 -11.34
CA ILE A 39 -1.00 -5.73 -11.31
C ILE A 39 -0.56 -6.29 -12.67
N GLU A 40 0.43 -7.17 -12.66
CA GLU A 40 0.85 -7.93 -13.82
C GLU A 40 0.53 -9.41 -13.62
N GLU A 41 0.71 -10.20 -14.67
CA GLU A 41 0.40 -11.64 -14.67
C GLU A 41 1.07 -12.40 -13.52
N ASN A 42 2.34 -12.07 -13.21
CA ASN A 42 3.17 -12.82 -12.27
C ASN A 42 3.66 -11.99 -11.08
N ARG A 43 3.24 -10.72 -10.95
CA ARG A 43 3.70 -9.83 -9.88
C ARG A 43 2.76 -8.65 -9.66
N ILE A 44 2.87 -8.05 -8.47
CA ILE A 44 2.30 -6.75 -8.16
C ILE A 44 3.46 -5.77 -7.98
N ILE A 45 3.44 -4.64 -8.68
CA ILE A 45 4.40 -3.55 -8.47
C ILE A 45 3.78 -2.57 -7.48
N PHE A 46 4.50 -2.24 -6.42
CA PHE A 46 4.11 -1.21 -5.45
C PHE A 46 4.98 0.04 -5.60
N ALA A 47 4.37 1.21 -5.46
CA ALA A 47 5.05 2.46 -5.21
C ALA A 47 4.43 3.15 -3.99
N MET A 48 5.28 3.50 -3.02
CA MET A 48 4.85 3.97 -1.72
C MET A 48 5.59 5.24 -1.32
N SER A 49 4.88 6.14 -0.63
CA SER A 49 5.42 7.39 -0.12
C SER A 49 4.98 7.61 1.33
N ALA A 50 5.87 8.22 2.11
CA ALA A 50 5.66 8.72 3.46
C ALA A 50 6.55 9.95 3.66
N PHE A 51 6.17 10.88 4.55
CA PHE A 51 7.02 12.02 4.90
C PHE A 51 8.10 11.58 5.89
N LYS A 52 9.38 11.87 5.59
CA LYS A 52 10.54 11.42 6.41
C LYS A 52 10.58 11.98 7.82
N ASP A 53 9.88 13.07 8.06
CA ASP A 53 9.80 13.81 9.31
C ASP A 53 8.45 13.56 10.03
N SER A 54 7.77 12.47 9.68
CA SER A 54 6.70 11.88 10.50
C SER A 54 7.33 10.79 11.37
N ASP A 55 7.11 10.85 12.68
CA ASP A 55 7.58 9.82 13.62
C ASP A 55 6.65 8.58 13.64
N GLU A 56 5.51 8.65 12.95
CA GLU A 56 4.46 7.62 12.94
C GLU A 56 4.50 6.74 11.68
N THR A 57 5.22 7.17 10.63
CA THR A 57 5.17 6.50 9.31
C THR A 57 6.53 6.02 8.80
N ASP A 58 6.54 4.81 8.24
CA ASP A 58 7.68 4.23 7.56
C ASP A 58 7.21 3.44 6.33
N ALA A 59 7.42 4.01 5.13
CA ALA A 59 6.97 3.41 3.87
C ALA A 59 7.62 2.05 3.61
N ARG A 60 8.86 1.83 4.07
CA ARG A 60 9.55 0.55 3.90
C ARG A 60 8.96 -0.50 4.82
N ALA A 61 8.76 -0.18 6.09
CA ALA A 61 8.15 -1.10 7.03
C ALA A 61 6.73 -1.49 6.60
N LEU A 62 5.94 -0.53 6.08
CA LEU A 62 4.62 -0.83 5.54
C LEU A 62 4.69 -1.73 4.30
N TYR A 63 5.64 -1.51 3.38
CA TYR A 63 5.85 -2.39 2.23
C TYR A 63 6.15 -3.83 2.66
N GLU A 64 7.09 -4.00 3.59
CA GLU A 64 7.48 -5.32 4.11
C GLU A 64 6.27 -6.02 4.77
N ASN A 65 5.47 -5.29 5.55
CA ASN A 65 4.23 -5.82 6.15
C ASN A 65 3.17 -6.21 5.10
N ILE A 66 3.01 -5.44 4.02
CA ILE A 66 2.09 -5.79 2.92
C ILE A 66 2.55 -7.08 2.24
N VAL A 67 3.84 -7.21 1.95
CA VAL A 67 4.40 -8.43 1.33
C VAL A 67 4.15 -9.63 2.23
N HIS A 68 4.41 -9.52 3.53
CA HIS A 68 4.16 -10.60 4.48
C HIS A 68 2.67 -10.97 4.52
N ALA A 69 1.78 -9.98 4.62
CA ALA A 69 0.34 -10.22 4.63
C ALA A 69 -0.16 -10.91 3.35
N LEU A 70 0.38 -10.56 2.18
CA LEU A 70 0.03 -11.23 0.92
C LEU A 70 0.48 -12.69 0.89
N PHE A 71 1.67 -13.00 1.41
CA PHE A 71 2.12 -14.40 1.55
C PHE A 71 1.30 -15.18 2.59
N ASP A 72 0.92 -14.56 3.71
CA ASP A 72 0.05 -15.18 4.71
C ASP A 72 -1.33 -15.49 4.11
N LEU A 73 -1.92 -14.56 3.36
CA LEU A 73 -3.18 -14.78 2.65
C LEU A 73 -3.06 -15.90 1.61
N GLN A 74 -1.98 -15.92 0.84
CA GLN A 74 -1.71 -17.02 -0.10
C GLN A 74 -1.61 -18.37 0.63
N GLY A 75 -0.85 -18.43 1.73
CA GLY A 75 -0.70 -19.63 2.54
C GLY A 75 -2.03 -20.10 3.12
N LEU A 76 -2.85 -19.18 3.63
CA LEU A 76 -4.18 -19.49 4.15
C LEU A 76 -5.06 -20.11 3.06
N LEU A 77 -5.11 -19.50 1.87
CA LEU A 77 -5.91 -19.99 0.75
C LEU A 77 -5.45 -21.36 0.23
N LEU A 78 -4.15 -21.62 0.21
CA LEU A 78 -3.59 -22.91 -0.23
C LEU A 78 -3.75 -24.00 0.83
N SER A 79 -3.79 -23.63 2.11
CA SER A 79 -3.97 -24.58 3.23
C SER A 79 -5.43 -24.92 3.52
N ALA A 80 -6.36 -24.09 3.08
CA ALA A 80 -7.80 -24.32 3.21
C ALA A 80 -8.18 -25.56 2.37
N LYS A 81 -8.52 -26.66 3.03
CA LYS A 81 -9.10 -27.83 2.38
C LYS A 81 -10.52 -27.48 1.92
N LEU A 82 -10.77 -27.55 0.61
CA LEU A 82 -12.13 -27.62 0.05
C LEU A 82 -12.78 -28.95 0.42
#